data_AF-F3FY75-F1
#
_entry.id   AF-F3FY75-F1
#
_cell.length_a   1.000
_cell.length_b   1.000
_cell.length_c   1.000
_cell.angle_alpha   90.00
_cell.angle_beta   90.00
_cell.angle_gamma   90.00
#
_symmetry.space_group_name_H-M   'P 1'
#
loop_
_entity.id
_entity.type
_entity.pdbx_description
1 polymer ?
#
loop_
_entity_poly.entity_id
_entity_poly.type
_entity_poly.pdbx_seq_one_letter_code
_entity_poly.pdbx_strand_id
1 'polypeptide(L)' 'ADRIAYMLQDSAPTAVLAQSTTLGLLAGVSVPVIALDSDNWKGESVANPLIPDLS' A
#
# COMPACT_ATOMS: atom_id res chain seq x y z
N ALA A 1 2.67 -5.89 17.70
CA ALA A 1 1.99 -5.60 16.41
C ALA A 1 1.22 -4.28 16.45
N ASP A 2 1.00 -3.70 17.64
CA ASP A 2 -0.01 -2.65 17.82
C ASP A 2 0.34 -1.27 17.25
N ARG A 3 1.62 -0.94 17.06
CA ARG A 3 2.00 0.40 16.57
C ARG A 3 1.49 0.70 15.15
N ILE A 4 1.43 -0.30 14.28
CA ILE A 4 0.98 -0.11 12.89
C ILE A 4 -0.54 0.09 12.84
N ALA A 5 -1.31 -0.70 13.58
CA ALA A 5 -2.76 -0.55 13.66
C ALA A 5 -3.14 0.84 14.18
N TYR A 6 -2.58 1.28 15.30
CA TYR A 6 -2.86 2.60 15.86
C TYR A 6 -2.51 3.75 14.91
N MET A 7 -1.38 3.67 14.20
CA MET A 7 -1.02 4.67 13.19
C MET A 7 -2.01 4.70 12.01
N LEU A 8 -2.50 3.55 11.58
CA LEU A 8 -3.48 3.45 10.50
C LEU A 8 -4.86 3.98 10.92
N GLN A 9 -5.26 3.78 12.19
CA GLN A 9 -6.47 4.38 12.72
C GLN A 9 -6.39 5.91 12.76
N ASP A 10 -5.28 6.46 13.25
CA ASP A 10 -5.11 7.92 13.41
C ASP A 10 -4.94 8.65 12.06
N SER A 11 -4.21 8.03 11.12
CA SER A 11 -3.99 8.62 9.79
C SER A 11 -5.16 8.48 8.82
N ALA A 12 -6.15 7.61 9.13
CA ALA A 12 -7.32 7.32 8.30
C ALA A 12 -7.01 7.21 6.79
N PRO A 13 -6.09 6.31 6.38
CA PRO A 13 -5.60 6.26 5.02
C PRO A 13 -6.67 5.74 4.06
N THR A 14 -6.72 6.29 2.85
CA THR A 14 -7.63 5.79 1.81
C THR A 14 -7.24 4.40 1.29
N ALA A 15 -5.95 4.06 1.32
CA ALA A 15 -5.42 2.74 0.97
C ALA A 15 -4.07 2.51 1.67
N VAL A 16 -3.70 1.24 1.85
CA VAL A 16 -2.43 0.82 2.46
C VAL A 16 -1.63 0.00 1.48
N LEU A 17 -0.36 0.37 1.27
CA LEU A 17 0.59 -0.42 0.50
C LEU A 17 1.45 -1.27 1.44
N ALA A 18 1.55 -2.57 1.18
CA ALA A 18 2.25 -3.52 2.04
C ALA A 18 2.92 -4.65 1.25
N GLN A 19 3.85 -5.37 1.89
CA GLN A 19 4.42 -6.59 1.32
C GLN A 19 3.59 -7.80 1.75
N SER A 20 3.56 -8.85 0.95
CA SER A 20 2.77 -10.06 1.22
C SER A 20 3.10 -10.67 2.59
N THR A 21 4.36 -10.59 3.00
CA THR A 21 4.83 -11.07 4.32
C THR A 21 4.33 -10.25 5.51
N THR A 22 3.94 -8.98 5.28
CA THR A 22 3.50 -8.06 6.34
C THR A 22 1.98 -7.88 6.40
N LEU A 23 1.23 -8.48 5.46
CA LEU A 23 -0.24 -8.43 5.45
C LEU A 23 -0.88 -8.93 6.75
N GLY A 24 -0.27 -9.92 7.42
CA GLY A 24 -0.76 -10.42 8.71
C GLY A 24 -0.77 -9.35 9.83
N LEU A 25 0.07 -8.32 9.72
CA LEU A 25 0.08 -7.19 10.67
C LEU A 25 -1.04 -6.17 10.41
N LEU A 26 -1.69 -6.27 9.25
CA LEU A 26 -2.79 -5.39 8.81
C LEU A 26 -4.16 -6.07 8.99
N ALA A 27 -4.21 -7.23 9.62
CA ALA A 27 -5.46 -7.93 9.91
C ALA A 27 -6.40 -7.03 10.74
N GLY A 28 -7.61 -6.77 10.21
CA GLY A 28 -8.60 -5.90 10.85
C GLY A 28 -8.64 -4.46 10.33
N VAL A 29 -7.75 -4.08 9.41
CA VAL A 29 -7.82 -2.80 8.69
C VAL A 29 -8.91 -2.90 7.61
N SER A 30 -9.87 -1.97 7.62
CA SER A 30 -11.02 -1.98 6.69
C SER A 30 -10.76 -1.29 5.35
N VAL A 31 -9.60 -0.65 5.19
CA VAL A 31 -9.25 0.08 3.98
C VAL A 31 -8.57 -0.86 2.97
N PRO A 32 -8.64 -0.58 1.66
CA PRO A 32 -7.98 -1.38 0.64
C PRO A 32 -6.49 -1.59 0.95
N VAL A 33 -6.05 -2.84 0.94
CA VAL A 33 -4.63 -3.20 1.08
C VAL A 33 -4.10 -3.66 -0.26
N ILE A 34 -3.04 -3.01 -0.72
CA ILE A 34 -2.37 -3.27 -1.99
C ILE A 34 -1.07 -4.01 -1.69
N ALA A 35 -0.91 -5.21 -2.24
CA ALA A 35 0.32 -5.97 -2.14
C ALA A 35 1.34 -5.44 -3.17
N LEU A 36 2.41 -4.82 -2.68
CA LEU A 36 3.48 -4.22 -3.48
C LEU A 36 4.24 -5.28 -4.30
N ASP A 37 4.38 -6.48 -3.76
CA ASP A 37 5.09 -7.61 -4.35
C ASP A 37 4.17 -8.56 -5.13
N SER A 38 2.94 -8.13 -5.43
CA SER A 38 2.01 -8.91 -6.23
C SER A 38 2.53 -9.15 -7.65
N ASP A 39 2.34 -10.36 -8.16
CA ASP A 39 2.69 -10.72 -9.53
C ASP A 39 1.93 -9.88 -10.58
N ASN A 40 0.79 -9.29 -10.20
CA ASN A 40 -0.01 -8.41 -11.05
C ASN A 40 0.78 -7.22 -11.60
N TRP A 41 1.83 -6.77 -10.91
CA TRP A 41 2.64 -5.62 -11.32
C TRP A 41 3.76 -5.97 -12.31
N LYS A 42 4.10 -7.25 -12.48
CA LYS A 42 5.27 -7.66 -13.28
C LYS A 42 5.18 -7.30 -14.76
N GLY A 43 3.97 -7.04 -15.27
CA GLY A 43 3.73 -6.59 -16.64
C GLY A 43 3.63 -5.07 -16.80
N GLU A 44 3.65 -4.31 -15.70
CA GLU A 44 3.51 -2.86 -15.73
C GLU A 44 4.83 -2.17 -16.12
N SER A 45 4.70 -0.96 -16.63
CA SER A 45 5.86 -0.16 -17.05
C SER A 45 6.76 0.16 -15.85
N VAL A 46 8.06 -0.07 -16.01
CA VAL A 46 9.09 0.37 -15.06
C VAL A 46 9.51 1.83 -15.27
N ALA A 47 9.05 2.47 -16.34
CA ALA A 47 9.34 3.86 -16.62
C ALA A 47 8.48 4.78 -15.73
N ASN A 48 9.10 5.80 -15.15
CA ASN A 48 8.39 6.83 -14.39
C ASN A 48 7.44 7.60 -15.33
N PRO A 49 6.12 7.66 -15.04
CA PRO A 49 5.20 8.42 -15.87
C PRO A 49 5.54 9.90 -15.84
N LEU A 50 5.61 10.52 -17.02
CA LEU A 50 5.76 11.96 -17.16
C LEU A 50 4.38 12.61 -17.04
N ILE A 51 4.12 13.24 -15.89
CA ILE A 51 2.91 14.02 -15.67
C ILE A 51 3.25 15.49 -15.92
N PRO A 52 2.68 16.14 -16.95
CA PRO A 52 3.07 17.48 -17.40
C PRO A 52 3.04 18.58 -16.32
N ASP A 53 2.20 18.42 -15.30
CA ASP A 53 1.91 19.46 -14.30
C ASP A 53 2.52 19.16 -12.90
N LEU A 54 3.42 18.18 -12.79
CA LEU A 54 4.12 17.79 -11.55
C LEU A 54 5.60 18.15 -11.61
N SER A 55 5.90 19.45 -11.75
CA SER A 55 7.25 20.01 -11.78
C SER A 55 7.47 21.07 -10.72
#